data_AF-A0A7Y5XX76-F1
#
_entry.id   AF-A0A7Y5XX76-F1
#
_cell.length_a   1.000
_cell.length_b   1.000
_cell.length_c   1.000
_cell.angle_alpha   90.00
_cell.angle_beta   90.00
_cell.angle_gamma   90.00
#
_symmetry.space_group_name_H-M   'P 1'
#
loop_
_entity.id
_entity.type
_entity.pdbx_description
1 polymer ?
#
loop_
_entity_poly.entity_id
_entity_poly.type
_entity_poly.pdbx_seq_one_letter_code
_entity_poly.pdbx_strand_id
1 'polypeptide(L)'
;MLPTCLAPTMVASAVAATAPWQSHAPLPEPRTEVAAGVARGEIVVVGGFTADGGNSRRVDAYSIARNTWRRLPDLPLAVDHAAAASANGV
;
A
#
# COMPACT_ATOMS: atom_id res chain seq x y z
N MET A 1 -31.41 46.02 -13.24
CA MET A 1 -31.57 44.57 -13.48
C MET A 1 -30.28 44.09 -14.12
N LEU A 2 -29.50 43.25 -13.44
CA LEU A 2 -28.25 42.68 -13.97
C LEU A 2 -28.49 41.20 -14.33
N PRO A 3 -28.02 40.71 -15.49
CA PRO A 3 -28.28 39.34 -15.91
C PRO A 3 -27.32 38.40 -15.18
N THR A 4 -27.88 37.42 -14.49
CA THR A 4 -27.11 36.33 -13.86
C THR A 4 -26.54 35.45 -14.96
N CYS A 5 -25.23 35.54 -15.18
CA CYS A 5 -24.52 34.65 -16.08
C CYS A 5 -24.30 33.31 -15.36
N LEU A 6 -25.11 32.30 -15.70
CA LEU A 6 -24.88 30.93 -15.26
C LEU A 6 -23.69 30.37 -16.06
N ALA A 7 -22.50 30.35 -15.45
CA ALA A 7 -21.38 29.57 -15.95
C ALA A 7 -21.61 28.09 -15.57
N PRO A 8 -21.53 27.14 -16.52
CA PRO A 8 -21.64 25.73 -16.19
C PRO A 8 -20.44 25.30 -15.35
N THR A 9 -20.69 24.56 -14.26
CA THR A 9 -19.64 23.90 -13.48
C THR A 9 -18.97 22.85 -14.36
N MET A 10 -17.73 23.10 -14.79
CA MET A 10 -16.96 22.11 -15.53
C MET A 10 -16.45 21.05 -14.55
N VAL A 11 -17.00 19.84 -14.63
CA VAL A 11 -16.39 18.68 -13.95
C VAL A 11 -15.24 18.21 -14.83
N ALA A 12 -14.01 18.56 -14.44
CA ALA A 12 -12.83 18.03 -15.10
C ALA A 12 -12.73 16.53 -14.79
N SER A 13 -13.00 15.68 -15.80
CA SER A 13 -12.67 14.26 -15.72
C SER A 13 -11.17 14.12 -15.95
N ALA A 14 -10.42 13.87 -14.88
CA ALA A 14 -9.01 13.53 -15.00
C ALA A 14 -8.92 12.12 -15.59
N VAL A 15 -8.62 12.03 -16.89
CA VAL A 15 -8.10 10.79 -17.45
C VAL A 15 -6.74 10.59 -16.81
N ALA A 16 -6.62 9.65 -15.88
CA ALA A 16 -5.34 9.27 -15.31
C ALA A 16 -4.46 8.76 -16.46
N ALA A 17 -3.40 9.50 -16.79
CA ALA A 17 -2.39 8.99 -17.69
C ALA A 17 -1.79 7.72 -17.07
N THR A 18 -1.72 6.64 -17.84
CA THR A 18 -1.12 5.38 -17.38
C THR A 18 0.38 5.62 -17.17
N ALA A 19 0.80 5.75 -15.92
CA ALA A 19 2.22 5.74 -15.58
C ALA A 19 2.80 4.36 -15.93
N PRO A 20 3.99 4.28 -16.55
CA PRO A 20 4.64 3.00 -16.81
C PRO A 20 4.98 2.31 -15.48
N TRP A 21 5.02 0.99 -15.49
CA TRP A 21 5.54 0.21 -14.36
C TRP A 21 6.99 0.60 -14.07
N GLN A 22 7.32 0.72 -12.79
CA GLN A 22 8.65 1.07 -12.31
C GLN A 22 9.11 0.06 -11.26
N SER A 23 10.40 -0.27 -11.28
CA SER A 23 11.01 -1.09 -10.23
C SER A 23 11.33 -0.24 -9.01
N HIS A 24 10.98 -0.75 -7.83
CA HIS A 24 11.31 -0.17 -6.52
C HIS A 24 12.23 -1.10 -5.74
N ALA A 25 12.68 -0.67 -4.57
CA ALA A 25 13.47 -1.53 -3.68
C ALA A 25 12.71 -2.85 -3.41
N PRO A 26 13.33 -4.01 -3.63
CA PRO A 26 12.67 -5.29 -3.45
C PRO A 26 12.34 -5.52 -1.96
N LEU A 27 11.28 -6.28 -1.71
CA LEU A 27 10.94 -6.73 -0.36
C LEU A 27 12.14 -7.50 0.23
N PRO A 28 12.60 -7.20 1.47
CA PRO A 28 13.82 -7.80 2.02
C PRO A 28 13.77 -9.33 2.21
N GLU A 29 12.57 -9.90 2.33
CA GLU A 29 12.34 -11.35 2.41
C GLU A 29 11.28 -11.72 1.36
N PRO A 30 11.64 -12.52 0.34
CA PRO A 30 10.70 -13.01 -0.65
C PRO A 30 9.60 -13.85 0.02
N ARG A 31 8.35 -13.47 -0.21
CA ARG A 31 7.17 -14.19 0.30
C ARG A 31 5.93 -13.87 -0.55
N THR A 32 5.00 -14.80 -0.61
CA THR A 32 3.70 -14.66 -1.29
C THR A 32 2.58 -14.53 -0.26
N GLU A 33 1.32 -14.41 -0.70
CA GLU A 33 0.14 -14.54 0.18
C GLU A 33 0.12 -13.56 1.36
N VAL A 34 0.77 -12.41 1.18
CA VAL A 34 0.84 -11.33 2.17
C VAL A 34 -0.47 -10.57 2.24
N ALA A 35 -0.76 -9.97 3.38
CA ALA A 35 -1.71 -8.88 3.45
C ALA A 35 -0.95 -7.54 3.44
N ALA A 36 -1.54 -6.51 2.82
CA ALA A 36 -0.92 -5.19 2.74
C ALA A 36 -1.94 -4.06 2.92
N GLY A 37 -1.48 -2.95 3.49
CA GLY A 37 -2.28 -1.73 3.70
C GLY A 37 -1.39 -0.50 3.78
N VAL A 38 -2.01 0.69 3.86
CA VAL A 38 -1.28 1.96 4.00
C VAL A 38 -1.50 2.51 5.40
N ALA A 39 -0.44 2.53 6.21
CA ALA A 39 -0.48 3.06 7.57
C ALA A 39 0.58 4.16 7.72
N ARG A 40 0.18 5.33 8.23
CA ARG A 40 1.08 6.46 8.48
C ARG A 40 1.91 6.90 7.26
N GLY A 41 1.34 6.75 6.05
CA GLY A 41 2.00 7.10 4.79
C GLY A 41 3.03 6.09 4.28
N GLU A 42 3.16 4.92 4.90
CA GLU A 42 4.00 3.81 4.46
C GLU A 42 3.12 2.65 3.96
N ILE A 43 3.63 1.87 3.00
CA ILE A 43 3.00 0.59 2.63
C ILE A 43 3.48 -0.45 3.63
N VAL A 44 2.57 -1.07 4.36
CA VAL A 44 2.88 -2.10 5.35
C VAL A 44 2.49 -3.45 4.80
N VAL A 45 3.44 -4.39 4.79
CA VAL A 45 3.25 -5.78 4.35
C VAL A 45 3.38 -6.70 5.55
N VAL A 46 2.33 -7.46 5.84
CA VAL A 46 2.23 -8.35 7.01
C VAL A 46 2.08 -9.81 6.61
N GLY A 47 2.70 -10.70 7.38
CA GLY A 47 2.61 -12.13 7.18
C GLY A 47 3.13 -12.58 5.82
N GLY A 48 2.58 -13.68 5.32
CA GLY A 48 2.87 -14.27 4.02
C GLY A 48 3.38 -15.70 4.12
N PHE A 49 3.54 -16.33 2.96
CA PHE A 49 4.05 -17.67 2.79
C PHE A 49 5.46 -17.63 2.21
N THR A 50 6.39 -18.31 2.88
CA THR A 50 7.82 -18.27 2.58
C THR A 50 8.26 -19.49 1.77
N ALA A 51 9.42 -19.37 1.10
CA ALA A 51 9.90 -20.40 0.17
C ALA A 51 10.19 -21.77 0.82
N ASP A 52 10.33 -21.83 2.14
CA ASP A 52 10.49 -23.06 2.91
C ASP A 52 9.15 -23.76 3.23
N GLY A 53 8.03 -23.20 2.78
CA GLY A 53 6.70 -23.71 3.04
C GLY A 53 6.09 -23.25 4.37
N GLY A 54 6.72 -22.29 5.06
CA GLY A 54 6.27 -21.76 6.33
C GLY A 54 5.47 -20.47 6.22
N ASN A 55 4.64 -20.23 7.22
CA ASN A 55 3.93 -18.96 7.42
C ASN A 55 4.84 -17.96 8.11
N SER A 56 4.80 -16.70 7.69
CA SER A 56 5.65 -15.65 8.24
C SER A 56 4.92 -14.84 9.32
N ARG A 57 5.66 -14.45 10.35
CA ARG A 57 5.24 -13.42 11.33
C ARG A 57 5.72 -12.03 10.92
N ARG A 58 6.46 -11.94 9.81
CA ARG A 58 7.20 -10.76 9.40
C ARG A 58 6.27 -9.61 9.05
N VAL A 59 6.71 -8.42 9.44
CA VAL A 59 6.12 -7.15 9.05
C VAL A 59 7.23 -6.23 8.57
N ASP A 60 7.08 -5.72 7.36
CA ASP A 60 7.97 -4.70 6.78
C ASP A 60 7.15 -3.48 6.35
N ALA A 61 7.69 -2.28 6.58
CA ALA A 61 7.11 -1.03 6.11
C ALA A 61 7.99 -0.42 5.01
N TYR A 62 7.36 0.01 3.92
CA TYR A 62 8.00 0.66 2.80
C TYR A 62 7.72 2.15 2.80
N SER A 63 8.80 2.93 2.84
CA SER A 63 8.77 4.38 2.73
C SER A 63 8.82 4.79 1.26
N ILE A 64 7.68 5.17 0.68
CA ILE A 64 7.55 5.62 -0.72
C ILE A 64 8.55 6.75 -1.02
N ALA A 65 8.66 7.74 -0.12
CA ALA A 65 9.54 8.90 -0.28
C ALA A 65 11.05 8.55 -0.30
N ARG A 66 11.42 7.40 0.25
CA ARG A 66 12.83 6.98 0.38
C ARG A 66 13.17 5.75 -0.45
N ASN A 67 12.19 5.13 -1.11
CA ASN A 67 12.35 3.87 -1.82
C ASN A 67 13.11 2.82 -0.98
N THR A 68 12.73 2.65 0.29
CA THR A 68 13.41 1.76 1.23
C THR A 68 12.43 1.06 2.16
N TRP A 69 12.83 -0.10 2.65
CA TRP A 69 12.10 -0.89 3.63
C TRP A 69 12.72 -0.76 5.01
N ARG A 70 11.89 -0.86 6.05
CA ARG A 70 12.34 -1.13 7.42
C ARG A 70 11.52 -2.24 8.05
N ARG A 71 12.14 -2.95 9.00
CA ARG A 71 11.47 -3.97 9.81
C ARG A 71 10.53 -3.32 10.83
N LEU A 72 9.33 -3.87 10.96
CA LEU A 72 8.41 -3.61 12.06
C LEU A 72 8.38 -4.80 13.03
N PRO A 73 7.84 -4.62 14.26
CA PRO A 73 7.58 -5.73 15.17
C PRO A 73 6.76 -6.84 14.51
N ASP A 74 7.06 -8.08 14.89
CA ASP A 74 6.39 -9.26 14.36
C ASP A 74 4.94 -9.35 14.81
N LEU A 75 4.13 -9.99 13.97
CA LEU A 75 2.81 -10.46 14.37
C LEU A 75 2.93 -11.46 15.53
N PRO A 76 1.94 -11.52 16.43
CA PRO A 76 1.91 -12.54 17.49
C PRO A 76 1.74 -13.95 16.93
N LEU A 77 1.12 -14.09 15.75
CA LEU A 77 0.86 -15.35 15.05
C LEU A 77 1.31 -15.24 13.59
N ALA A 78 1.82 -16.33 13.04
CA ALA A 78 2.17 -16.43 11.63
C ALA A 78 0.90 -16.61 10.79
N VAL A 79 0.75 -15.83 9.73
CA VAL A 79 -0.45 -15.85 8.87
C VAL A 79 -0.05 -15.75 7.39
N ASP A 80 -0.85 -16.39 6.54
CA ASP A 80 -0.88 -16.24 5.09
C ASP A 80 -2.36 -16.06 4.65
N HIS A 81 -2.62 -15.68 3.41
CA HIS A 81 -3.97 -15.43 2.84
C HIS A 81 -4.85 -14.45 3.64
N ALA A 82 -4.24 -13.65 4.53
CA ALA A 82 -4.96 -12.70 5.35
C ALA A 82 -5.44 -11.49 4.53
N ALA A 83 -6.41 -10.76 5.07
CA ALA A 83 -6.82 -9.46 4.58
C ALA A 83 -6.32 -8.35 5.50
N ALA A 84 -5.97 -7.20 4.95
CA ALA A 84 -5.60 -6.00 5.69
C ALA A 84 -6.44 -4.81 5.21
N ALA A 85 -6.78 -3.93 6.16
CA ALA A 85 -7.42 -2.66 5.89
C ALA A 85 -6.82 -1.63 6.85
N SER A 86 -6.84 -0.38 6.42
CA SER A 86 -6.37 0.76 7.22
C SER A 86 -7.57 1.60 7.64
N ALA A 87 -7.57 2.08 8.87
CA ALA A 87 -8.63 2.89 9.45
C ALA A 87 -8.04 4.16 10.07
N ASN A 88 -8.60 5.33 9.75
CA ASN A 88 -8.10 6.62 10.25
C ASN A 88 -6.62 6.89 9.95
N GLY A 89 -6.10 6.37 8.84
CA GLY A 89 -4.70 6.53 8.43
C GLY A 89 -3.69 5.68 9.22
N VAL A 90 -4.17 4.71 9.99
CA VAL A 90 -3.36 3.68 10.67
C VAL A 90 -3.79 2.27 10.29
#